data_AF-A0A3B9G1P2-F1
#
_entry.id   AF-A0A3B9G1P2-F1
#
_cell.length_a   1.000
_cell.length_b   1.000
_cell.length_c   1.000
_cell.angle_alpha   90.00
_cell.angle_beta   90.00
_cell.angle_gamma   90.00
#
_symmetry.space_group_name_H-M   'P 1'
#
loop_
_entity.id
_entity.type
_entity.pdbx_description
1 polymer ?
#
loop_
_entity_poly.entity_id
_entity_poly.type
_entity_poly.pdbx_seq_one_letter_code
_entity_poly.pdbx_strand_id
1 'polypeptide(L)' 'MYKIAICDDISDHLKAAEKMVTEYMDHAGLTYDVQLFSSSDTLLSEIEKDSYQPDIAVLDIEMNGE' A
#
# COMPACT_ATOMS: atom_id res chain seq x y z
N MET A 1 6.56 10.02 -10.40
CA MET A 1 6.11 8.66 -10.14
C MET A 1 5.58 8.65 -8.73
N TYR A 2 4.30 8.32 -8.54
CA TYR A 2 3.71 8.24 -7.20
C TYR A 2 4.14 6.94 -6.53
N LYS A 3 4.71 7.02 -5.33
CA LYS A 3 4.97 5.86 -4.47
C LYS A 3 3.75 5.64 -3.59
N ILE A 4 3.16 4.45 -3.67
CA ILE A 4 1.91 4.13 -2.98
C ILE A 4 2.15 2.93 -2.08
N ALA A 5 1.89 3.10 -0.79
CA ALA A 5 1.84 2.00 0.16
C ALA A 5 0.38 1.55 0.31
N ILE A 6 0.12 0.24 0.28
CA ILE A 6 -1.17 -0.35 0.64
C ILE A 6 -0.94 -1.31 1.80
N CYS A 7 -1.64 -1.13 2.91
CA CYS A 7 -1.50 -1.96 4.11
C CYS A 7 -2.84 -2.49 4.58
N ASP A 8 -3.00 -3.80 4.61
CA ASP A 8 -4.20 -4.51 5.06
C ASP A 8 -3.80 -5.94 5.45
N ASP A 9 -4.23 -6.42 6.61
CA ASP A 9 -3.89 -7.76 7.12
C ASP A 9 -4.68 -8.88 6.43
N ILE A 10 -5.77 -8.56 5.74
CA ILE A 10 -6.58 -9.52 4.98
C ILE A 10 -6.13 -9.55 3.52
N SER A 11 -5.55 -10.68 3.11
CA SER A 11 -4.97 -10.87 1.77
C SER A 11 -5.92 -10.54 0.61
N ASP A 12 -7.20 -10.83 0.75
CA ASP A 12 -8.19 -10.55 -0.31
C ASP A 12 -8.54 -9.06 -0.40
N HIS A 13 -8.56 -8.35 0.74
CA HIS A 13 -8.73 -6.91 0.77
C HIS A 13 -7.50 -6.20 0.19
N LEU A 14 -6.30 -6.66 0.55
CA LEU A 14 -5.05 -6.14 0.01
C LEU A 14 -5.01 -6.21 -1.52
N LYS A 15 -5.39 -7.37 -2.10
CA LYS A 15 -5.51 -7.54 -3.57
C LYS A 15 -6.59 -6.65 -4.19
N ALA A 16 -7.73 -6.50 -3.51
CA ALA A 16 -8.80 -5.64 -4.00
C ALA A 16 -8.36 -4.16 -4.02
N ALA A 17 -7.67 -3.71 -2.96
CA ALA A 17 -7.11 -2.37 -2.87
C ALA A 17 -6.03 -2.12 -3.93
N GLU A 18 -5.10 -3.06 -4.12
CA GLU A 18 -4.09 -3.01 -5.19
C GLU A 18 -4.75 -2.84 -6.55
N LYS A 19 -5.74 -3.69 -6.86
CA LYS A 19 -6.47 -3.63 -8.13
C LYS A 19 -7.15 -2.27 -8.34
N MET A 20 -7.86 -1.76 -7.32
CA MET A 20 -8.54 -0.47 -7.43
C MET A 20 -7.57 0.69 -7.68
N VAL A 21 -6.43 0.70 -6.97
CA VAL A 21 -5.40 1.74 -7.11
C VAL A 21 -4.76 1.67 -8.49
N THR A 22 -4.31 0.49 -8.92
CA THR A 22 -3.62 0.29 -10.20
C THR A 22 -4.53 0.62 -11.38
N GLU A 23 -5.80 0.17 -11.37
CA GLU A 23 -6.78 0.50 -12.42
C GLU A 23 -7.02 2.00 -12.55
N TYR A 24 -7.12 2.72 -11.42
CA TYR A 24 -7.28 4.17 -11.43
C TYR A 24 -6.04 4.88 -11.99
N MET A 25 -4.85 4.48 -11.54
CA MET A 25 -3.60 5.10 -11.97
C MET A 25 -3.32 4.86 -13.45
N ASP A 26 -3.60 3.65 -13.94
CA ASP A 26 -3.52 3.28 -15.35
C ASP A 26 -4.49 4.11 -16.19
N HIS A 27 -5.75 4.22 -15.76
CA HIS A 27 -6.76 5.03 -16.45
C HIS A 27 -6.38 6.52 -16.51
N ALA A 28 -5.78 7.04 -15.43
CA ALA A 28 -5.30 8.41 -15.36
C ALA A 28 -3.98 8.65 -16.14
N GLY A 29 -3.34 7.59 -16.64
CA GLY A 29 -2.05 7.68 -17.36
C GLY A 29 -0.90 8.13 -16.45
N LEU A 30 -0.98 7.86 -15.15
CA LEU A 30 0.02 8.24 -14.16
C LEU A 30 1.08 7.15 -14.02
N THR A 31 2.33 7.55 -13.79
CA THR A 31 3.39 6.60 -13.42
C THR A 31 3.39 6.40 -11.91
N TYR A 32 3.39 5.16 -11.45
CA TYR A 32 3.33 4.81 -10.03
C TYR A 32 4.20 3.59 -9.71
N ASP A 33 4.41 3.39 -8.41
CA ASP A 33 5.02 2.22 -7.80
C ASP A 33 4.18 1.83 -6.58
N VAL A 34 3.64 0.61 -6.56
CA VAL A 34 2.81 0.12 -5.45
C VAL A 34 3.59 -0.90 -4.65
N GLN A 35 3.63 -0.72 -3.34
CA GLN A 35 4.12 -1.71 -2.40
C GLN A 35 3.01 -2.14 -1.45
N LEU A 36 2.94 -3.45 -1.22
CA LEU A 36 1.92 -4.07 -0.40
C LEU A 36 2.51 -4.51 0.94
N PHE A 37 1.73 -4.30 2.00
CA PHE A 37 2.09 -4.64 3.36
C PHE A 37 0.91 -5.39 3.99
N SER A 38 1.19 -6.53 4.62
CA SER A 38 0.18 -7.29 5.37
C SER A 38 0.22 -7.01 6.87
N SER A 39 1.03 -6.04 7.30
CA SER A 39 1.27 -5.70 8.70
C SER A 39 1.75 -4.27 8.81
N SER A 40 1.17 -3.54 9.77
CA SER A 40 1.60 -2.20 10.14
C SER A 40 3.05 -2.17 10.61
N ASP A 41 3.52 -3.20 11.33
CA ASP A 41 4.89 -3.28 11.83
C ASP A 41 5.90 -3.34 10.67
N THR A 42 5.59 -4.10 9.62
CA THR A 42 6.44 -4.17 8.41
C THR A 42 6.47 -2.82 7.70
N LEU A 43 5.31 -2.18 7.50
CA LEU A 43 5.24 -0.85 6.88
C LEU A 43 6.04 0.19 7.68
N LEU A 44 5.86 0.24 8.99
CA LEU A 44 6.58 1.17 9.88
C LEU A 44 8.09 0.89 9.86
N SER A 45 8.50 -0.37 9.89
CA SER A 45 9.92 -0.74 9.82
C SER A 45 10.57 -0.26 8.52
N GLU A 46 9.89 -0.37 7.37
CA GLU A 46 10.41 0.12 6.08
C GLU A 46 10.50 1.65 6.04
N ILE A 47 9.49 2.35 6.58
CA ILE A 47 9.49 3.81 6.68
C ILE A 47 10.66 4.29 7.56
N GLU A 48 10.88 3.63 8.69
CA GLU A 48 11.89 4.03 9.67
C GLU A 48 13.32 3.64 9.27
N LYS A 49 13.53 2.45 8.69
CA LYS A 49 14.87 1.91 8.42
C LYS A 49 15.36 2.17 7.01
N ASP A 50 14.52 2.02 6.00
CA ASP A 50 14.91 2.05 4.59
C ASP A 50 14.62 3.40 3.93
N SER A 51 14.28 4.41 4.73
CA SER A 51 13.85 5.74 4.26
C SER A 51 12.73 5.67 3.24
N TYR A 52 11.89 4.63 3.33
CA TYR A 52 10.72 4.50 2.48
C TYR A 52 9.74 5.63 2.79
N GLN A 53 9.42 6.42 1.78
CA GLN A 53 8.55 7.58 1.88
C GLN A 53 7.49 7.45 0.77
N PRO A 54 6.36 6.79 1.05
CA PRO A 54 5.24 6.77 0.13
C PRO A 54 4.64 8.17 0.03
N ASP A 55 4.22 8.57 -1.17
CA ASP A 55 3.46 9.80 -1.40
C ASP A 55 2.00 9.63 -0.94
N ILE A 56 1.47 8.41 -1.05
CA ILE A 56 0.11 8.02 -0.69
C ILE A 56 0.15 6.71 0.10
N ALA A 57 -0.59 6.64 1.20
CA ALA A 57 -0.81 5.40 1.93
C ALA A 57 -2.31 5.07 1.96
N VAL A 58 -2.66 3.86 1.52
CA VAL A 58 -3.99 3.26 1.66
C VAL A 58 -3.89 2.27 2.81
N LEU A 59 -4.56 2.56 3.91
CA LEU A 59 -4.42 1.81 5.15
C LEU A 59 -5.77 1.29 5.59
N ASP A 60 -5.82 0.00 5.92
CA ASP A 60 -6.83 -0.48 6.84
C ASP A 60 -6.58 0.11 8.24
N ILE A 61 -7.68 0.49 8.89
CA ILE A 61 -7.65 1.09 10.23
C ILE A 61 -7.79 0.05 11.34
N GLU A 62 -8.18 -1.19 11.00
CA GLU A 62 -8.42 -2.27 11.96
C GLU A 62 -7.67 -3.55 11.59
N MET A 63 -6.35 -3.53 11.74
CA MET A 63 -5.51 -4.70 11.54
C MET A 63 -5.34 -5.46 12.86
N ASN A 64 -6.01 -6.60 12.99
CA ASN A 64 -5.88 -7.49 14.16
C ASN A 64 -4.93 -8.67 13.90
N GLY A 65 -4.42 -8.80 12.67
CA GLY A 65 -3.64 -9.93 12.18
C GLY A 65 -4.53 -11.15 11.86
N GLU A 66 -4.10 -11.99 10.93
CA GLU A 66 -4.58 -13.38 10.84
C GLU A 66 -4.07 -14.23 12.02
#